data_AF-A0A4S3J3Q0-F1
#
_entry.id   AF-A0A4S3J3Q0-F1
#
_cell.length_a   1.000
_cell.length_b   1.000
_cell.length_c   1.000
_cell.angle_alpha   90.00
_cell.angle_beta   90.00
_cell.angle_gamma   90.00
#
_symmetry.space_group_name_H-M   'P 1'
#
loop_
_entity.id
_entity.type
_entity.pdbx_description
1 polymer ?
#
loop_
_entity_poly.entity_id
_entity_poly.type
_entity_poly.pdbx_seq_one_letter_code
_entity_poly.pdbx_strand_id
1 'polypeptide(L)'
;MFLEHMNKCDTSSEFCTPLLVNSLLAMAKKAYSDFPEVFATPDDVTSKGKHFYSEAERLWKAEDGQVSLTNIQAVTVMSCVLKFQAKDHASWLMLRQAVQLSQDFGMFQVPRTGHQEWKKTHINVQYAGITTAWGIFALNSLFMREKFDVDVEWAPYPSSNKTEYAKKPALLRSVMVQMTELIEIIVEIQDLLFDKSLDLGIDDMWTAANKLYIRLGSWLERLPDFLQVDEEQIPQVLFLQ
;
A
#
# COMPACT_ATOMS: atom_id res chain seq x y z
N MET A 1 -0.67 16.89 7.51
CA MET A 1 0.66 16.54 8.06
C MET A 1 1.79 16.50 7.02
N PHE A 2 1.90 15.47 6.17
CA PHE A 2 2.99 15.39 5.16
C PHE A 2 3.06 16.63 4.26
N LEU A 3 1.92 17.05 3.69
CA LEU A 3 1.83 18.24 2.83
C LEU A 3 2.19 19.54 3.56
N GLU A 4 1.86 19.66 4.84
CA GLU A 4 2.23 20.83 5.64
C GLU A 4 3.75 20.93 5.83
N HIS A 5 4.42 19.79 6.07
CA HIS A 5 5.87 19.74 6.21
C HIS A 5 6.58 19.90 4.86
N MET A 6 6.00 19.38 3.77
CA MET A 6 6.47 19.64 2.41
C MET A 6 6.40 21.12 2.06
N ASN A 7 5.29 21.81 2.39
CA ASN A 7 5.12 23.24 2.12
C ASN A 7 6.10 24.12 2.93
N LYS A 8 6.56 23.63 4.08
CA LYS A 8 7.59 24.29 4.89
C LYS A 8 9.01 24.09 4.32
N CYS A 9 9.19 23.24 3.31
CA CYS A 9 10.48 22.90 2.70
C CYS A 9 11.55 22.45 3.70
N ASP A 10 11.14 21.86 4.84
CA ASP A 10 12.05 21.37 5.85
C ASP A 10 12.51 19.95 5.49
N THR A 11 13.78 19.84 5.10
CA THR A 11 14.42 18.57 4.70
C THR A 11 14.84 17.70 5.88
N SER A 12 14.81 18.25 7.10
CA SER A 12 15.15 17.56 8.36
C SER A 12 13.93 17.09 9.15
N SER A 13 12.74 17.24 8.56
CA SER A 13 11.47 16.92 9.20
C SER A 13 11.27 15.41 9.40
N GLU A 14 10.83 15.03 10.60
CA GLU A 14 10.46 13.65 10.97
C GLU A 14 9.29 13.08 10.14
N PHE A 15 8.57 13.93 9.39
CA PHE A 15 7.42 13.54 8.56
C PHE A 15 7.62 13.75 7.06
N CYS A 16 8.73 14.37 6.65
CA CYS A 16 8.96 14.73 5.25
C CYS A 16 10.46 14.69 4.97
N THR A 17 10.91 13.61 4.35
CA THR A 17 12.29 13.47 3.89
C THR A 17 12.34 13.49 2.36
N PRO A 18 13.44 13.95 1.76
CA PRO A 18 13.63 13.87 0.31
C PRO A 18 13.40 12.46 -0.25
N LEU A 19 13.78 11.42 0.51
CA LEU A 19 13.55 10.03 0.14
C LEU A 19 12.05 9.69 0.02
N LEU A 20 11.26 10.06 1.03
CA LEU A 20 9.81 9.82 1.03
C LEU A 20 9.11 10.61 -0.09
N VAL A 21 9.51 11.86 -0.30
CA VAL A 21 8.97 12.71 -1.37
C VAL A 21 9.23 12.10 -2.75
N ASN A 22 10.47 11.73 -3.05
CA ASN A 22 10.82 11.11 -4.33
C ASN A 22 10.10 9.77 -4.55
N SER A 23 9.93 8.97 -3.48
CA SER A 23 9.19 7.71 -3.53
C SER A 23 7.71 7.93 -3.88
N LEU A 24 7.06 8.89 -3.21
CA LEU A 24 5.66 9.26 -3.48
C LEU A 24 5.47 9.84 -4.87
N LEU A 25 6.39 10.70 -5.33
CA LEU A 25 6.37 11.22 -6.69
C LEU A 25 6.51 10.11 -7.72
N ALA A 26 7.46 9.18 -7.53
CA ALA A 26 7.62 8.03 -8.42
C ALA A 26 6.33 7.22 -8.55
N MET A 27 5.65 6.95 -7.42
CA MET A 27 4.36 6.24 -7.40
C MET A 27 3.25 7.03 -8.10
N ALA A 28 3.02 8.28 -7.67
CA ALA A 28 1.94 9.11 -8.18
C ALA A 28 2.07 9.33 -9.69
N LYS A 29 3.30 9.60 -10.14
CA LYS A 29 3.62 9.75 -11.55
C LYS A 29 3.30 8.49 -12.32
N LYS A 30 3.68 7.33 -11.79
CA LYS A 30 3.46 6.08 -12.46
C LYS A 30 2.00 5.68 -12.55
N ALA A 31 1.26 5.80 -11.44
CA ALA A 31 -0.13 5.37 -11.35
C ALA A 31 -1.11 6.34 -12.03
N TYR A 32 -0.82 7.64 -12.04
CA TYR A 32 -1.87 8.63 -12.36
C TYR A 32 -1.51 9.66 -13.44
N SER A 33 -0.24 9.85 -13.80
CA SER A 33 0.17 11.07 -14.52
C SER A 33 0.62 10.87 -15.97
N ASP A 34 -0.17 11.25 -16.97
CA ASP A 34 0.21 11.09 -18.40
C ASP A 34 0.93 12.31 -18.99
N PHE A 35 1.52 13.14 -18.13
CA PHE A 35 2.27 14.31 -18.58
C PHE A 35 3.58 13.88 -19.27
N PRO A 36 3.92 14.42 -20.46
CA PRO A 36 5.15 14.10 -21.17
C PRO A 36 6.42 14.29 -20.32
N GLU A 37 6.40 15.25 -19.40
CA GLU A 37 7.51 15.58 -18.49
C GLU A 37 7.81 14.48 -17.46
N VAL A 38 6.94 13.49 -17.35
CA VAL A 38 7.05 12.38 -16.40
C VAL A 38 7.86 11.22 -16.98
N PHE A 39 8.02 11.19 -18.29
CA PHE A 39 8.76 10.16 -19.00
C PHE A 39 10.24 10.45 -18.92
N ALA A 40 11.01 9.50 -18.38
CA ALA A 40 12.46 9.62 -18.40
C ALA A 40 13.04 9.47 -19.82
N THR A 41 12.29 8.80 -20.70
CA THR A 41 12.60 8.63 -22.12
C THR A 41 11.30 8.87 -22.89
N PRO A 42 11.26 9.83 -23.83
CA PRO A 42 10.08 10.05 -24.66
C PRO A 42 9.60 8.73 -25.29
N ASP A 43 8.28 8.52 -25.32
CA ASP A 43 7.59 7.35 -25.88
C ASP A 43 7.80 5.98 -25.17
N ASP A 44 8.62 5.91 -24.13
CA ASP A 44 8.74 4.70 -23.29
C ASP A 44 7.83 4.80 -22.05
N VAL A 45 6.67 4.13 -22.10
CA VAL A 45 5.71 4.04 -20.99
C VAL A 45 6.33 3.49 -19.71
N THR A 46 7.38 2.67 -19.81
CA THR A 46 8.07 2.10 -18.64
C THR A 46 9.02 3.10 -17.97
N SER A 47 9.36 4.19 -18.66
CA SER A 47 10.23 5.27 -18.16
C SER A 47 9.51 6.26 -17.23
N LYS A 48 8.18 6.14 -17.13
CA LYS A 48 7.31 7.00 -16.32
C LYS A 48 7.72 7.01 -14.85
N GLY A 49 8.12 8.17 -14.32
CA GLY A 49 8.54 8.33 -12.92
C GLY A 49 9.90 7.72 -12.57
N LYS A 50 10.66 7.23 -13.57
CA LYS A 50 11.94 6.54 -13.35
C LYS A 50 13.02 7.45 -12.74
N HIS A 51 13.03 8.73 -13.09
CA HIS A 51 13.98 9.69 -12.52
C HIS A 51 13.78 9.87 -11.01
N PHE A 52 12.53 10.02 -10.57
CA PHE A 52 12.18 10.10 -9.14
C PHE A 52 12.53 8.80 -8.41
N TYR A 53 12.26 7.65 -9.04
CA TYR A 53 12.62 6.36 -8.44
C TYR A 53 14.14 6.19 -8.31
N SER A 54 14.91 6.58 -9.32
CA SER A 54 16.37 6.49 -9.31
C SER A 54 16.97 7.38 -8.21
N GLU A 55 16.40 8.57 -8.02
CA GLU A 55 16.81 9.46 -6.93
C GLU A 55 16.41 8.90 -5.56
N ALA A 56 15.23 8.29 -5.43
CA ALA A 56 14.82 7.58 -4.21
C ALA A 56 15.77 6.42 -3.90
N GLU A 57 16.19 5.63 -4.89
CA GLU A 57 17.19 4.57 -4.69
C GLU A 57 18.55 5.13 -4.26
N ARG A 58 18.98 6.26 -4.84
CA ARG A 58 20.25 6.92 -4.46
C ARG A 58 20.21 7.38 -3.01
N LEU A 59 19.10 8.02 -2.61
CA LEU A 59 18.88 8.48 -1.23
C LEU A 59 18.78 7.30 -0.26
N TRP A 60 18.06 6.23 -0.63
CA TRP A 60 17.95 5.05 0.21
C TRP A 60 19.30 4.38 0.49
N LYS A 61 20.17 4.31 -0.52
CA LYS A 61 21.55 3.83 -0.33
C LYS A 61 22.38 4.72 0.59
N ALA A 62 22.11 6.03 0.60
CA ALA A 62 22.82 6.98 1.47
C ALA A 62 22.36 6.90 2.93
N GLU A 63 21.13 6.45 3.19
CA GLU A 63 20.59 6.25 4.55
C GLU A 63 21.20 5.03 5.25
N ASP A 64 21.92 4.14 4.55
CA ASP A 64 22.67 3.01 5.12
C ASP A 64 21.87 2.15 6.13
N GLY A 65 20.59 1.93 5.85
CA GLY A 65 19.71 1.11 6.70
C GLY A 65 19.21 1.79 7.97
N GLN A 66 19.33 3.12 8.09
CA GLN A 66 18.76 3.88 9.21
C GLN A 66 17.26 3.64 9.37
N VAL A 67 16.85 3.31 10.60
CA VAL A 67 15.47 3.01 10.94
C VAL A 67 14.75 4.30 11.32
N SER A 68 13.85 4.76 10.45
CA SER A 68 12.97 5.90 10.70
C SER A 68 11.58 5.66 10.12
N LEU A 69 10.56 6.34 10.65
CA LEU A 69 9.19 6.23 10.14
C LEU A 69 9.10 6.60 8.65
N THR A 70 9.82 7.64 8.23
CA THR A 70 9.85 8.12 6.84
C THR A 70 10.58 7.15 5.92
N ASN A 71 11.67 6.53 6.38
CA ASN A 71 12.38 5.50 5.62
C ASN A 71 11.50 4.26 5.42
N ILE A 72 10.79 3.82 6.46
CA ILE A 72 9.82 2.71 6.37
C ILE A 72 8.73 3.02 5.34
N GLN A 73 8.13 4.21 5.43
CA GLN A 73 7.11 4.66 4.48
C GLN A 73 7.65 4.72 3.04
N ALA A 74 8.85 5.27 2.86
CA ALA A 74 9.47 5.39 1.54
C ALA A 74 9.75 4.03 0.90
N VAL A 75 10.41 3.12 1.63
CA VAL A 75 10.72 1.76 1.14
C VAL A 75 9.44 0.99 0.82
N THR A 76 8.40 1.16 1.63
CA THR A 76 7.07 0.58 1.36
C THR A 76 6.51 1.10 0.03
N VAL A 77 6.54 2.41 -0.22
CA VAL A 77 6.07 3.00 -1.49
C VAL A 77 6.93 2.55 -2.67
N MET A 78 8.26 2.50 -2.51
CA MET A 78 9.19 2.02 -3.54
C MET A 78 8.91 0.55 -3.93
N SER A 79 8.54 -0.29 -2.96
CA SER A 79 8.14 -1.69 -3.24
C SER A 79 6.93 -1.74 -4.18
N CYS A 80 5.95 -0.86 -3.98
CA CYS A 80 4.79 -0.75 -4.85
C CYS A 80 5.18 -0.23 -6.25
N VAL A 81 6.10 0.73 -6.35
CA VAL A 81 6.60 1.21 -7.67
C VAL A 81 7.19 0.05 -8.49
N LEU A 82 7.98 -0.82 -7.85
CA LEU A 82 8.52 -2.04 -8.46
C LEU A 82 7.43 -3.03 -8.85
N LYS A 83 6.37 -3.17 -8.03
CA LYS A 83 5.21 -4.00 -8.34
C LYS A 83 4.54 -3.55 -9.63
N PHE A 84 4.32 -2.24 -9.79
CA PHE A 84 3.82 -1.66 -11.04
C PHE A 84 4.81 -1.82 -12.22
N GLN A 85 6.09 -2.16 -12.01
CA GLN A 85 7.05 -2.49 -13.09
C GLN A 85 7.02 -3.98 -13.44
N ALA A 86 6.12 -4.77 -12.84
CA ALA A 86 6.12 -6.23 -12.89
C ALA A 86 7.46 -6.83 -12.40
N LYS A 87 8.24 -6.10 -11.59
CA LYS A 87 9.46 -6.60 -10.96
C LYS A 87 9.11 -7.29 -9.65
N ASP A 88 8.33 -8.37 -9.76
CA ASP A 88 7.68 -9.04 -8.62
C ASP A 88 8.68 -9.45 -7.53
N HIS A 89 9.78 -10.09 -7.89
CA HIS A 89 10.80 -10.53 -6.93
C HIS A 89 11.48 -9.35 -6.21
N ALA A 90 11.91 -8.32 -6.95
CA ALA A 90 12.55 -7.14 -6.36
C ALA A 90 11.58 -6.35 -5.47
N SER A 91 10.33 -6.23 -5.92
CA SER A 91 9.23 -5.62 -5.15
C SER A 91 9.02 -6.35 -3.82
N TRP A 92 8.99 -7.68 -3.86
CA TRP A 92 8.84 -8.51 -2.68
C TRP A 92 10.00 -8.38 -1.69
N LEU A 93 11.25 -8.43 -2.16
CA LEU A 93 12.43 -8.25 -1.31
C LEU A 93 12.43 -6.88 -0.64
N MET A 94 12.05 -5.83 -1.37
CA MET A 94 11.96 -4.47 -0.83
C MET A 94 10.85 -4.35 0.21
N LEU A 95 9.70 -5.00 0.00
CA LEU A 95 8.64 -5.05 1.01
C LEU A 95 9.09 -5.80 2.27
N ARG A 96 9.83 -6.90 2.12
CA ARG A 96 10.41 -7.62 3.26
C ARG A 96 11.40 -6.76 4.05
N GLN A 97 12.18 -5.93 3.35
CA GLN A 97 13.04 -4.94 4.00
C GLN A 97 12.23 -3.91 4.80
N ALA A 98 11.11 -3.40 4.26
CA ALA A 98 10.22 -2.51 5.00
C ALA A 98 9.63 -3.19 6.25
N VAL A 99 9.20 -4.45 6.14
CA VAL A 99 8.70 -5.24 7.29
C VAL A 99 9.76 -5.37 8.37
N GLN A 100 11.01 -5.66 7.99
CA GLN A 100 12.12 -5.76 8.95
C GLN A 100 12.36 -4.42 9.66
N LEU A 101 12.46 -3.32 8.91
CA LEU A 101 12.62 -1.97 9.48
C LEU A 101 11.47 -1.62 10.43
N SER A 102 10.23 -2.01 10.10
CA SER A 102 9.07 -1.83 10.97
C SER A 102 9.13 -2.65 12.26
N GLN A 103 9.68 -3.87 12.20
CA GLN A 103 9.93 -4.68 13.39
C GLN A 103 10.99 -4.03 14.28
N ASP A 104 12.09 -3.57 13.68
CA ASP A 104 13.18 -2.90 14.38
C ASP A 104 12.73 -1.57 15.01
N PHE A 105 11.82 -0.85 14.34
CA PHE A 105 11.15 0.35 14.86
C PHE A 105 10.12 0.05 15.96
N GLY A 106 9.76 -1.22 16.19
CA GLY A 106 8.78 -1.63 17.20
C GLY A 106 7.32 -1.33 16.82
N MET A 107 6.99 -1.39 15.53
CA MET A 107 5.60 -1.24 15.05
C MET A 107 4.73 -2.45 15.40
N PHE A 108 5.31 -3.66 15.36
CA PHE A 108 4.60 -4.93 15.59
C PHE A 108 4.93 -5.52 16.98
N GLN A 109 4.01 -6.31 17.54
CA GLN A 109 4.09 -6.73 18.95
C GLN A 109 5.01 -7.93 19.24
N VAL A 110 5.67 -8.56 18.24
CA VAL A 110 6.56 -9.71 18.47
C VAL A 110 7.70 -9.72 17.41
N PRO A 111 9.00 -9.88 17.78
CA PRO A 111 9.56 -10.11 19.12
C PRO A 111 9.96 -8.83 19.89
N ARG A 112 10.26 -9.03 21.19
CA ARG A 112 10.47 -8.04 22.26
C ARG A 112 11.83 -7.33 22.24
N THR A 113 12.23 -6.72 21.13
CA THR A 113 13.54 -6.00 21.05
C THR A 113 13.42 -4.52 20.76
N GLY A 114 12.31 -4.04 20.17
CA GLY A 114 12.12 -2.62 19.86
C GLY A 114 11.70 -1.77 21.07
N HIS A 115 12.45 -0.69 21.33
CA HIS A 115 12.00 0.39 22.20
C HIS A 115 10.74 1.02 21.58
N GLN A 116 9.56 0.78 22.18
CA GLN A 116 8.28 1.39 21.76
C GLN A 116 8.20 2.89 22.09
N GLU A 117 9.33 3.61 22.04
CA GLU A 117 9.41 5.03 22.38
C GLU A 117 8.53 5.88 21.47
N TRP A 118 8.36 5.50 20.20
CA TRP A 118 7.46 6.19 19.27
C TRP A 118 5.98 6.20 19.73
N LYS A 119 5.56 5.21 20.52
CA LYS A 119 4.21 5.16 21.13
C LYS A 119 4.04 6.17 22.29
N LYS A 120 5.15 6.69 22.81
CA LYS A 120 5.17 7.75 23.83
C LYS A 120 5.34 9.14 23.21
N THR A 121 5.64 9.21 21.91
CA THR A 121 5.79 10.45 21.14
C THR A 121 4.43 11.09 20.85
N HIS A 122 4.44 12.30 20.29
CA HIS A 122 3.27 13.07 19.89
C HIS A 122 2.25 12.24 19.09
N ILE A 123 0.96 12.51 19.30
CA ILE A 123 -0.17 11.77 18.71
C ILE A 123 -0.09 11.62 17.18
N ASN A 124 0.50 12.60 16.49
CA ASN A 124 0.68 12.58 15.05
C ASN A 124 1.67 11.49 14.59
N VAL A 125 2.77 11.28 15.33
CA VAL A 125 3.73 10.20 15.05
C VAL A 125 3.07 8.85 15.28
N GLN A 126 2.27 8.74 16.35
CA GLN A 126 1.53 7.51 16.64
C GLN A 126 0.54 7.17 15.53
N TYR A 127 -0.26 8.16 15.11
CA TYR A 127 -1.24 7.97 14.04
C TYR A 127 -0.57 7.56 12.72
N ALA A 128 0.52 8.21 12.35
CA ALA A 128 1.27 7.88 11.15
C ALA A 128 1.93 6.49 11.23
N GLY A 129 2.48 6.11 12.38
CA GLY A 129 3.03 4.78 12.61
C GLY A 129 1.98 3.68 12.53
N ILE A 130 0.80 3.86 13.15
CA ILE A 130 -0.33 2.92 13.08
C ILE A 130 -0.81 2.76 11.63
N THR A 131 -0.97 3.88 10.93
CA THR A 131 -1.40 3.87 9.52
C THR A 131 -0.39 3.15 8.63
N THR A 132 0.91 3.39 8.87
CA THR A 132 1.99 2.72 8.14
C THR A 132 2.02 1.23 8.41
N ALA A 133 1.83 0.80 9.67
CA ALA A 133 1.80 -0.60 10.06
C ALA A 133 0.65 -1.36 9.38
N TRP A 134 -0.56 -0.78 9.36
CA TRP A 134 -1.70 -1.35 8.63
C TRP A 134 -1.46 -1.38 7.13
N GLY A 135 -0.86 -0.35 6.54
CA GLY A 135 -0.50 -0.33 5.13
C GLY A 135 0.50 -1.43 4.75
N ILE A 136 1.52 -1.67 5.58
CA ILE A 136 2.49 -2.74 5.37
C ILE A 136 1.83 -4.11 5.50
N PHE A 137 0.98 -4.31 6.51
CA PHE A 137 0.21 -5.54 6.67
C PHE A 137 -0.69 -5.82 5.46
N ALA A 138 -1.39 -4.80 4.96
CA ALA A 138 -2.20 -4.87 3.75
C ALA A 138 -1.37 -5.33 2.54
N LEU A 139 -0.26 -4.64 2.28
CA LEU A 139 0.61 -4.92 1.15
C LEU A 139 1.24 -6.30 1.24
N ASN A 140 1.68 -6.72 2.43
CA ASN A 140 2.24 -8.05 2.65
C ASN A 140 1.20 -9.14 2.32
N SER A 141 -0.05 -8.96 2.74
CA SER A 141 -1.14 -9.90 2.46
C SER A 141 -1.51 -9.94 0.97
N LEU A 142 -1.48 -8.78 0.30
CA LEU A 142 -1.80 -8.67 -1.12
C LEU A 142 -0.66 -9.17 -2.03
N PHE A 143 0.60 -8.96 -1.67
CA PHE A 143 1.76 -9.40 -2.46
C PHE A 143 1.96 -10.92 -2.40
N MET A 144 1.47 -11.57 -1.34
CA MET A 144 1.47 -13.03 -1.19
C MET A 144 0.48 -13.74 -2.11
N ARG A 145 -0.43 -13.01 -2.80
CA ARG A 145 -1.31 -13.63 -3.80
C ARG A 145 -0.51 -14.02 -5.04
N GLU A 146 -0.45 -15.32 -5.31
CA GLU A 146 -0.17 -15.80 -6.66
C GLU A 146 -1.22 -15.23 -7.62
N LYS A 147 -0.80 -14.94 -8.86
CA LYS A 147 -1.70 -14.42 -9.89
C LYS A 147 -2.78 -15.47 -10.12
N PHE A 148 -3.99 -15.19 -9.65
CA PHE A 148 -5.15 -15.87 -10.21
C PHE A 148 -5.28 -15.37 -11.64
N ASP A 149 -5.08 -16.28 -12.58
CA ASP A 149 -5.32 -16.04 -14.01
C ASP A 149 -6.84 -16.01 -14.19
N VAL A 150 -7.44 -14.91 -13.75
CA VAL A 150 -8.84 -14.63 -14.02
C VAL A 150 -8.84 -13.96 -15.38
N ASP A 151 -9.53 -14.56 -16.35
CA ASP A 151 -9.75 -14.04 -17.70
C ASP A 151 -10.68 -12.80 -17.65
N VAL A 152 -10.23 -11.78 -16.90
CA VAL A 152 -10.84 -10.48 -16.80
C VAL A 152 -10.08 -9.60 -17.78
N GLU A 153 -10.80 -9.05 -18.75
CA GLU A 153 -10.27 -8.08 -19.69
C GLU A 153 -9.69 -6.89 -18.90
N TRP A 154 -8.37 -6.87 -18.76
CA TRP A 154 -7.67 -5.86 -17.99
C TRP A 154 -7.80 -4.52 -18.73
N ALA A 155 -8.47 -3.56 -18.11
CA ALA A 155 -8.47 -2.17 -18.54
C ALA A 155 -7.38 -1.39 -17.79
N PRO A 156 -6.57 -0.56 -18.48
CA PRO A 156 -5.63 0.31 -17.81
C PRO A 156 -6.38 1.27 -16.88
N TYR A 157 -5.75 1.60 -15.73
CA TYR A 157 -6.27 2.65 -14.86
C TYR A 157 -6.48 3.93 -15.67
N PRO A 158 -7.66 4.55 -15.61
CA PRO A 158 -7.97 5.72 -16.42
C PRO A 158 -7.06 6.87 -16.00
N SER A 159 -6.44 7.50 -17.00
CA SER A 159 -5.52 8.61 -16.80
C SER A 159 -6.24 9.79 -16.15
N SER A 160 -5.65 10.41 -15.12
CA SER A 160 -6.29 11.55 -14.43
C SER A 160 -6.50 12.76 -15.35
N ASN A 161 -5.82 12.78 -16.50
CA ASN A 161 -5.72 13.94 -17.38
C ASN A 161 -6.79 13.98 -18.48
N LYS A 162 -7.50 12.87 -18.73
CA LYS A 162 -8.45 12.74 -19.85
C LYS A 162 -9.92 12.74 -19.41
N THR A 163 -10.19 12.82 -18.12
CA THR A 163 -11.55 12.70 -17.58
C THR A 163 -11.72 13.74 -16.47
N GLU A 164 -12.75 14.57 -16.60
CA GLU A 164 -13.12 15.56 -15.60
C GLU A 164 -13.95 14.86 -14.53
N TYR A 165 -13.33 14.59 -13.37
CA TYR A 165 -13.97 13.82 -12.30
C TYR A 165 -14.77 14.72 -11.36
N ALA A 166 -15.94 14.23 -10.94
CA ALA A 166 -16.68 14.83 -9.84
C ALA A 166 -15.83 14.78 -8.56
N LYS A 167 -15.61 15.93 -7.93
CA LYS A 167 -14.86 16.03 -6.68
C LYS A 167 -15.64 15.31 -5.58
N LYS A 168 -15.12 14.17 -5.11
CA LYS A 168 -15.64 13.44 -3.96
C LYS A 168 -14.70 13.60 -2.75
N PRO A 169 -15.21 13.65 -1.51
CA PRO A 169 -14.37 13.63 -0.33
C PRO A 169 -13.60 12.31 -0.26
N ALA A 170 -12.36 12.37 0.18
CA ALA A 170 -11.46 11.21 0.21
C ALA A 170 -11.89 10.10 1.18
N LEU A 171 -12.57 10.49 2.26
CA LEU A 171 -13.10 9.61 3.31
C LEU A 171 -12.10 8.52 3.79
N LEU A 172 -10.80 8.88 3.86
CA LEU A 172 -9.72 7.91 4.11
C LEU A 172 -9.93 7.02 5.31
N ARG A 173 -10.46 7.58 6.40
CA ARG A 173 -10.71 6.81 7.61
C ARG A 173 -11.72 5.70 7.35
N SER A 174 -12.81 6.01 6.65
CA SER A 174 -13.83 5.02 6.30
C SER A 174 -13.29 3.98 5.34
N VAL A 175 -12.51 4.39 4.33
CA VAL A 175 -11.84 3.47 3.39
C VAL A 175 -10.88 2.56 4.15
N MET A 176 -10.07 3.10 5.06
CA MET A 176 -9.12 2.33 5.85
C MET A 176 -9.81 1.30 6.75
N VAL A 177 -10.94 1.64 7.36
CA VAL A 177 -11.74 0.69 8.15
C VAL A 177 -12.23 -0.45 7.27
N GLN A 178 -12.87 -0.16 6.13
CA GLN A 178 -13.38 -1.21 5.25
C GLN A 178 -12.27 -2.08 4.65
N MET A 179 -11.14 -1.48 4.28
CA MET A 179 -9.96 -2.20 3.81
C MET A 179 -9.40 -3.12 4.88
N THR A 180 -9.34 -2.66 6.13
CA THR A 180 -8.85 -3.46 7.26
C THR A 180 -9.70 -4.71 7.46
N GLU A 181 -11.04 -4.55 7.51
CA GLU A 181 -11.96 -5.69 7.65
C GLU A 181 -11.81 -6.68 6.49
N LEU A 182 -11.65 -6.19 5.26
CA LEU A 182 -11.44 -7.03 4.08
C LEU A 182 -10.11 -7.80 4.16
N ILE A 183 -9.02 -7.13 4.55
CA ILE A 183 -7.70 -7.77 4.64
C ILE A 183 -7.70 -8.87 5.71
N GLU A 184 -8.37 -8.67 6.84
CA GLU A 184 -8.51 -9.71 7.86
C GLU A 184 -9.19 -10.97 7.28
N ILE A 185 -10.28 -10.80 6.53
CA ILE A 185 -10.96 -11.92 5.85
C ILE A 185 -10.00 -12.59 4.84
N ILE A 186 -9.25 -11.81 4.06
CA ILE A 186 -8.30 -12.34 3.07
C ILE A 186 -7.20 -13.16 3.74
N VAL A 187 -6.65 -12.70 4.86
CA VAL A 187 -5.61 -13.42 5.59
C VAL A 187 -6.16 -14.73 6.16
N GLU A 188 -7.39 -14.73 6.70
CA GLU A 188 -8.03 -15.97 7.16
C GLU A 188 -8.30 -16.96 6.01
N ILE A 189 -8.64 -16.46 4.82
CA ILE A 189 -8.76 -17.30 3.61
C ILE A 189 -7.40 -17.89 3.23
N GLN A 190 -6.34 -17.08 3.23
CA GLN A 190 -4.99 -17.54 2.92
C GLN A 190 -4.51 -18.60 3.91
N ASP A 191 -4.73 -18.37 5.20
CA ASP A 191 -4.40 -19.31 6.28
C ASP A 191 -5.17 -20.63 6.12
N LEU A 192 -6.47 -20.57 5.79
CA LEU A 192 -7.27 -21.77 5.53
C LEU A 192 -6.76 -22.55 4.31
N LEU A 193 -6.43 -21.86 3.21
CA LEU A 193 -6.05 -22.49 1.95
C LEU A 193 -4.61 -23.04 1.96
N PHE A 194 -3.67 -22.35 2.60
CA PHE A 194 -2.24 -22.65 2.47
C PHE A 194 -1.62 -23.28 3.72
N ASP A 195 -2.24 -23.16 4.89
CA ASP A 195 -1.74 -23.78 6.13
C ASP A 195 -2.66 -24.92 6.56
N LYS A 196 -3.94 -24.61 6.84
CA LYS A 196 -4.88 -25.57 7.45
C LYS A 196 -5.48 -26.58 6.48
N SER A 197 -5.41 -26.35 5.18
CA SER A 197 -6.06 -27.22 4.18
C SER A 197 -5.48 -28.63 4.16
N LEU A 198 -4.21 -28.78 4.55
CA LEU A 198 -3.51 -30.06 4.57
C LEU A 198 -3.94 -30.96 5.74
N ASP A 199 -4.45 -30.35 6.82
CA ASP A 199 -4.79 -31.04 8.07
C ASP A 199 -6.30 -31.27 8.27
N LEU A 200 -7.15 -30.64 7.44
CA LEU A 200 -8.60 -30.69 7.57
C LEU A 200 -9.24 -31.71 6.62
N GLY A 201 -10.26 -32.41 7.12
CA GLY A 201 -11.16 -33.18 6.27
C GLY A 201 -11.94 -32.28 5.30
N ILE A 202 -12.38 -32.83 4.18
CA ILE A 202 -13.10 -32.09 3.12
C ILE A 202 -14.34 -31.37 3.67
N ASP A 203 -15.11 -32.02 4.55
CA ASP A 203 -16.33 -31.45 5.12
C ASP A 203 -16.04 -30.28 6.08
N ASP A 204 -14.98 -30.39 6.88
CA ASP A 204 -14.53 -29.33 7.78
C ASP A 204 -13.97 -28.14 6.99
N MET A 205 -13.22 -28.42 5.92
CA MET A 205 -12.72 -27.42 4.99
C MET A 205 -13.87 -26.67 4.31
N TRP A 206 -14.87 -27.40 3.81
CA TRP A 206 -16.06 -26.80 3.19
C TRP A 206 -16.82 -25.91 4.18
N THR A 207 -16.98 -26.37 5.41
CA THR A 207 -17.65 -25.60 6.47
C THR A 207 -16.89 -24.32 6.80
N ALA A 208 -15.55 -24.38 6.93
CA ALA A 208 -14.71 -23.22 7.17
C ALA A 208 -14.73 -22.24 5.99
N ALA A 209 -14.65 -22.74 4.76
CA ALA A 209 -14.71 -21.93 3.55
C ALA A 209 -16.06 -21.22 3.42
N ASN A 210 -17.18 -21.94 3.66
CA ASN A 210 -18.52 -21.37 3.60
C ASN A 210 -18.72 -20.26 4.66
N LYS A 211 -18.15 -20.44 5.87
CA LYS A 211 -18.17 -19.40 6.90
C LYS A 211 -17.46 -18.12 6.45
N LEU A 212 -16.30 -18.25 5.79
CA LEU A 212 -15.56 -17.10 5.25
C LEU A 212 -16.31 -16.45 4.07
N TYR A 213 -16.92 -17.26 3.21
CA TYR A 213 -17.74 -16.78 2.09
C TYR A 213 -18.93 -15.95 2.59
N ILE A 214 -19.68 -16.45 3.58
CA ILE A 214 -20.80 -15.71 4.19
C ILE A 214 -20.30 -14.41 4.82
N ARG A 215 -19.16 -14.43 5.54
CA ARG A 215 -18.59 -13.22 6.14
C ARG A 215 -18.18 -12.18 5.09
N LEU A 216 -17.62 -12.61 3.97
CA LEU A 216 -17.29 -11.74 2.84
C LEU A 216 -18.55 -11.14 2.19
N GLY A 217 -19.59 -11.95 1.99
CA GLY A 217 -20.89 -11.49 1.51
C GLY A 217 -21.52 -10.44 2.42
N SER A 218 -21.56 -10.70 3.73
CA SER A 218 -22.08 -9.74 4.72
C SER A 218 -21.21 -8.48 4.86
N TRP A 219 -19.91 -8.54 4.54
CA TRP A 219 -19.09 -7.34 4.44
C TRP A 219 -19.47 -6.50 3.23
N LEU A 220 -19.68 -7.14 2.07
CA LEU A 220 -20.08 -6.47 0.84
C LEU A 220 -21.45 -5.78 0.97
N GLU A 221 -22.43 -6.44 1.61
CA GLU A 221 -23.76 -5.89 1.86
C GLU A 221 -23.77 -4.70 2.83
N ARG A 222 -22.80 -4.65 3.77
CA ARG A 222 -22.68 -3.55 4.74
C ARG A 222 -21.81 -2.40 4.24
N LEU A 223 -21.35 -2.47 2.99
CA LEU A 223 -20.48 -1.45 2.44
C LEU A 223 -21.25 -0.12 2.29
N PRO A 224 -20.73 1.00 2.82
CA PRO A 224 -21.38 2.30 2.69
C PRO A 224 -21.65 2.66 1.23
N ASP A 225 -22.77 3.34 0.95
CA ASP A 225 -23.20 3.69 -0.42
C ASP A 225 -22.11 4.39 -1.24
N PHE A 226 -21.28 5.23 -0.61
CA PHE A 226 -20.18 5.94 -1.28
C PHE A 226 -19.00 5.04 -1.69
N LEU A 227 -18.97 3.79 -1.25
CA LEU A 227 -17.99 2.77 -1.63
C LEU A 227 -18.60 1.64 -2.47
N GLN A 228 -19.93 1.60 -2.62
CA GLN A 228 -20.58 0.63 -3.50
C GLN A 228 -20.13 0.88 -4.95
N VAL A 229 -19.81 -0.21 -5.63
CA VAL A 229 -19.39 -0.18 -7.03
C VAL A 229 -20.67 -0.09 -7.87
N ASP A 230 -21.02 1.10 -8.34
CA ASP A 230 -22.02 1.24 -9.39
C ASP A 230 -21.55 0.46 -10.64
N GLU A 231 -22.47 -0.22 -11.34
CA GLU A 231 -22.18 -1.11 -12.48
C GLU A 231 -21.36 -0.46 -13.62
N GLU A 232 -21.24 0.88 -13.65
CA GLU A 232 -20.51 1.62 -14.69
C GLU A 232 -19.15 2.19 -14.26
N GLN A 233 -18.70 2.04 -13.01
CA GLN A 233 -17.48 2.73 -12.55
C GLN A 233 -16.26 1.81 -12.36
N ILE A 234 -15.37 1.87 -13.35
CA ILE A 234 -13.97 1.43 -13.31
C ILE A 234 -13.31 1.92 -11.99
N PRO A 235 -12.40 1.16 -11.35
CA PRO A 235 -12.04 1.33 -9.93
C PRO A 235 -11.42 2.71 -9.65
N GLN A 236 -12.20 3.63 -9.07
CA GLN A 236 -11.80 5.02 -8.84
C GLN A 236 -12.00 5.50 -7.39
N VAL A 237 -12.09 4.58 -6.43
CA VAL A 237 -12.01 4.94 -5.01
C VAL A 237 -10.54 5.09 -4.66
N LEU A 238 -10.00 6.31 -4.75
CA LEU A 238 -8.94 6.87 -3.90
C LEU A 238 -8.39 8.14 -4.58
N PHE A 239 -9.03 9.30 -4.37
CA PHE A 239 -8.33 10.57 -4.51
C PHE A 239 -8.59 11.48 -3.31
N LEU A 240 -7.47 11.92 -2.73
CA LEU A 240 -7.36 12.77 -1.58
C LEU A 240 -7.33 14.24 -1.97
N GLN A 241 -8.09 15.07 -1.24
CA GLN A 241 -7.73 16.45 -0.98
C GLN A 241 -6.70 16.52 0.16
#